data_AF-K2QHD3-F1
#
_entry.id   AF-K2QHD3-F1
#
_cell.length_a   1.000
_cell.length_b   1.000
_cell.length_c   1.000
_cell.angle_alpha   90.00
_cell.angle_beta   90.00
_cell.angle_gamma   90.00
#
_symmetry.space_group_name_H-M   'P 1'
#
loop_
_entity.id
_entity.type
_entity.pdbx_description
1 polymer ?
#
loop_
_entity_poly.entity_id
_entity_poly.type
_entity_poly.pdbx_seq_one_letter_code
_entity_poly.pdbx_strand_id
1 'polypeptide(L)'
;MKTEIRTINTIKELHDLRELEKPKHPLISLVDYADVKHYAHDNHVNWVQNFYSIAMKKNIQGKMRYSHQEYDFDEGFMSFLAPKQTLNVIVEEGDSNKSGWILFIHPDFVWNTSLVKSIKNYDFFDYAISEALFLSAKEEQILQTIFFNIKEEIAANIDDYSQNIIIS
;
A
#
# COMPACT_ATOMS: atom_id res chain seq x y z
N MET A 1 -27.03 7.25 6.41
CA MET A 1 -26.53 7.46 5.03
C MET A 1 -26.02 6.12 4.52
N LYS A 2 -26.28 5.75 3.26
CA LYS A 2 -25.68 4.53 2.68
C LYS A 2 -24.19 4.79 2.47
N THR A 3 -23.32 3.99 3.07
CA THR A 3 -21.89 4.03 2.78
C THR A 3 -21.67 3.63 1.33
N GLU A 4 -21.06 4.50 0.52
CA GLU A 4 -20.71 4.20 -0.87
C GLU A 4 -19.54 3.22 -0.87
N ILE A 5 -19.63 2.14 -1.65
CA ILE A 5 -18.50 1.23 -1.86
C ILE A 5 -17.92 1.52 -3.24
N ARG A 6 -16.62 1.85 -3.28
CA ARG A 6 -15.87 2.05 -4.52
C ARG A 6 -14.84 0.95 -4.68
N THR A 7 -14.95 0.18 -5.75
CA THR A 7 -14.00 -0.89 -6.06
C THR A 7 -12.97 -0.40 -7.07
N ILE A 8 -11.68 -0.53 -6.72
CA ILE A 8 -10.53 -0.25 -7.57
C ILE A 8 -9.96 -1.57 -8.06
N ASN A 9 -9.93 -1.76 -9.37
CA ASN A 9 -9.55 -3.03 -9.98
C ASN A 9 -8.08 -3.09 -10.37
N THR A 10 -7.49 -1.95 -10.76
CA THR A 10 -6.13 -1.91 -11.30
C THR A 10 -5.27 -0.88 -10.58
N ILE A 11 -3.95 -1.10 -10.62
CA ILE A 11 -2.97 -0.13 -10.10
C ILE A 11 -3.07 1.19 -10.87
N LYS A 12 -3.29 1.14 -12.18
CA LYS A 12 -3.50 2.35 -12.99
C LYS A 12 -4.69 3.18 -12.49
N GLU A 13 -5.82 2.53 -12.22
CA GLU A 13 -7.03 3.21 -11.71
C GLU A 13 -6.77 3.91 -10.38
N LEU A 14 -5.99 3.26 -9.48
CA LEU A 14 -5.57 3.88 -8.23
C LEU A 14 -4.68 5.12 -8.46
N HIS A 15 -3.72 5.01 -9.37
CA HIS A 15 -2.83 6.12 -9.71
C HIS A 15 -3.61 7.32 -10.27
N ASP A 16 -4.53 7.08 -11.20
CA ASP A 16 -5.38 8.13 -11.78
C ASP A 16 -6.24 8.80 -10.69
N LEU A 17 -6.84 8.00 -9.80
CA LEU A 17 -7.66 8.48 -8.70
C LEU A 17 -6.88 9.34 -7.69
N ARG A 18 -5.61 8.99 -7.42
CA ARG A 18 -4.74 9.67 -6.45
C ARG A 18 -3.83 10.73 -7.08
N GLU A 19 -4.04 11.02 -8.38
CA GLU A 19 -3.23 11.96 -9.17
C GLU A 19 -1.73 11.67 -9.14
N LEU A 20 -1.37 10.39 -9.09
CA LEU A 20 0.00 9.92 -9.13
C LEU A 20 0.49 9.86 -10.58
N GLU A 21 1.81 9.87 -10.76
CA GLU A 21 2.42 9.58 -12.05
C GLU A 21 1.98 8.21 -12.57
N LYS A 22 1.95 8.02 -13.90
CA LYS A 22 1.56 6.72 -14.47
C LYS A 22 2.51 5.62 -14.00
N PRO A 23 2.00 4.45 -13.59
CA PRO A 23 2.86 3.36 -13.15
C PRO A 23 3.72 2.87 -14.30
N LYS A 24 4.99 2.58 -14.02
CA LYS A 24 5.93 2.03 -15.01
C LYS A 24 5.60 0.59 -15.41
N HIS A 25 4.94 -0.16 -14.52
CA HIS A 25 4.49 -1.53 -14.76
C HIS A 25 2.98 -1.67 -14.45
N PRO A 26 2.19 -2.39 -15.27
CA PRO A 26 0.74 -2.49 -15.07
C PRO A 26 0.34 -3.29 -13.82
N LEU A 27 1.18 -4.23 -13.38
CA LEU A 27 0.87 -5.18 -12.28
C LEU A 27 1.64 -4.91 -10.98
N ILE A 28 2.59 -3.98 -10.96
CA ILE A 28 3.32 -3.62 -9.73
C ILE A 28 3.68 -2.14 -9.77
N SER A 29 3.64 -1.48 -8.62
CA SER A 29 4.04 -0.07 -8.50
C SER A 29 4.49 0.25 -7.10
N LEU A 30 5.55 1.04 -6.97
CA LEU A 30 6.01 1.60 -5.71
C LEU A 30 5.83 3.13 -5.78
N VAL A 31 5.11 3.68 -4.82
CA VAL A 31 4.79 5.11 -4.76
C VAL A 31 5.32 5.72 -3.47
N ASP A 32 5.81 6.97 -3.55
CA ASP A 32 6.10 7.75 -2.36
C ASP A 32 4.77 8.13 -1.70
N TYR A 33 4.66 7.88 -0.40
CA TYR A 33 3.44 8.20 0.33
C TYR A 33 3.19 9.70 0.38
N ALA A 34 4.24 10.53 0.33
CA ALA A 34 4.14 11.99 0.31
C ALA A 34 3.29 12.50 -0.87
N ASP A 35 3.41 11.83 -2.03
CA ASP A 35 2.73 12.19 -3.28
C ASP A 35 1.24 11.79 -3.29
N VAL A 36 0.81 10.91 -2.36
CA VAL A 36 -0.57 10.43 -2.33
C VAL A 36 -1.50 11.53 -1.83
N LYS A 37 -2.46 11.92 -2.67
CA LYS A 37 -3.50 12.89 -2.31
C LYS A 37 -4.71 12.19 -1.69
N HIS A 38 -5.12 12.68 -0.53
CA HIS A 38 -6.36 12.31 0.13
C HIS A 38 -7.33 13.48 0.06
N TYR A 39 -8.60 13.19 -0.20
CA TYR A 39 -9.63 14.22 -0.31
C TYR A 39 -10.71 14.01 0.75
N ALA A 40 -11.20 15.09 1.37
CA ALA A 40 -12.23 15.00 2.41
C ALA A 40 -13.53 14.33 1.92
N HIS A 41 -13.83 14.40 0.61
CA HIS A 41 -14.98 13.71 0.04
C HIS A 41 -14.85 12.18 0.02
N ASP A 42 -13.64 11.64 0.20
CA ASP A 42 -13.38 10.21 0.32
C ASP A 42 -13.70 9.63 1.70
N ASN A 43 -13.90 10.49 2.72
CA ASN A 43 -14.10 10.08 4.12
C ASN A 43 -15.37 9.24 4.34
N HIS A 44 -16.33 9.29 3.40
CA HIS A 44 -17.58 8.53 3.45
C HIS A 44 -17.63 7.36 2.45
N VAL A 45 -16.49 7.04 1.82
CA VAL A 45 -16.36 5.96 0.83
C VAL A 45 -15.62 4.77 1.46
N ASN A 46 -16.19 3.58 1.28
CA ASN A 46 -15.53 2.31 1.55
C ASN A 46 -14.79 1.86 0.28
N TRP A 47 -13.47 1.76 0.37
CA TRP A 47 -12.61 1.38 -0.73
C TRP A 47 -12.41 -0.13 -0.76
N VAL A 48 -12.58 -0.77 -1.90
CA VAL A 48 -12.22 -2.18 -2.08
C VAL A 48 -11.19 -2.26 -3.19
N GLN A 49 -10.00 -2.78 -2.92
CA GLN A 49 -8.98 -2.95 -3.95
C GLN A 49 -8.80 -4.42 -4.32
N ASN A 50 -8.60 -4.73 -5.59
CA ASN A 50 -8.38 -6.10 -6.07
C ASN A 50 -6.90 -6.51 -6.16
N PHE A 51 -6.03 -5.77 -5.49
CA PHE A 51 -4.58 -5.98 -5.44
C PHE A 51 -4.05 -5.83 -4.01
N TYR A 52 -2.85 -6.35 -3.75
CA TYR A 52 -2.19 -6.20 -2.46
C TYR A 52 -1.65 -4.77 -2.30
N SER A 53 -1.68 -4.25 -1.07
CA SER A 53 -0.97 -3.03 -0.67
C SER A 53 -0.10 -3.34 0.54
N ILE A 54 1.18 -3.01 0.46
CA ILE A 54 2.15 -3.10 1.55
C ILE A 54 2.73 -1.71 1.73
N ALA A 55 2.45 -1.06 2.85
CA ALA A 55 2.80 0.33 3.06
C ALA A 55 3.59 0.53 4.35
N MET A 56 4.73 1.20 4.24
CA MET A 56 5.45 1.80 5.35
C MET A 56 5.08 3.27 5.41
N LYS A 57 4.52 3.73 6.52
CA LYS A 57 4.04 5.12 6.65
C LYS A 57 4.57 5.77 7.92
N LYS A 58 4.75 7.09 7.85
CA LYS A 58 5.20 7.96 8.93
C LYS A 58 4.46 9.28 8.93
N ASN A 59 4.44 9.93 10.09
CA ASN A 59 3.97 11.31 10.28
C ASN A 59 2.54 11.53 9.73
N ILE A 60 1.64 10.58 9.99
CA ILE A 60 0.26 10.69 9.54
C ILE A 60 -0.49 11.60 10.51
N GLN A 61 -0.85 12.80 10.06
CA GLN A 61 -1.82 13.61 10.76
C GLN A 61 -3.23 13.14 10.38
N GLY A 62 -4.01 12.66 11.35
CA GLY A 62 -5.38 12.20 11.17
C GLY A 62 -5.60 10.73 11.56
N LYS A 63 -6.88 10.34 11.65
CA LYS A 63 -7.31 9.00 12.09
C LYS A 63 -7.56 8.05 10.92
N MET A 64 -6.52 7.35 10.46
CA MET A 64 -6.73 6.21 9.54
C MET A 64 -7.41 5.07 10.31
N ARG A 65 -8.73 4.90 10.15
CA ARG A 65 -9.48 3.82 10.81
C ARG A 65 -9.30 2.48 10.09
N TYR A 66 -8.22 1.79 10.43
CA TYR A 66 -8.09 0.35 10.21
C TYR A 66 -8.86 -0.37 11.31
N SER A 67 -10.19 -0.44 11.19
CA SER A 67 -11.08 -0.96 12.25
C SER A 67 -11.03 -0.10 13.54
N HIS A 68 -11.58 -0.58 14.66
CA HIS A 68 -12.10 0.24 15.78
C HIS A 68 -11.06 0.94 16.68
N GLN A 69 -9.78 0.99 16.33
CA GLN A 69 -8.72 1.59 17.16
C GLN A 69 -8.12 2.86 16.54
N GLU A 70 -7.90 3.87 17.39
CA GLU A 70 -7.21 5.11 17.04
C GLU A 70 -5.75 4.98 17.49
N TYR A 71 -4.79 5.24 16.59
CA TYR A 71 -3.37 5.21 16.89
C TYR A 71 -2.76 6.60 16.74
N ASP A 72 -1.77 6.88 17.60
CA ASP A 72 -0.89 8.04 17.49
C ASP A 72 0.32 7.63 16.62
N PHE A 73 0.50 8.27 15.46
CA PHE A 73 1.39 7.80 14.38
C PHE A 73 2.72 8.57 14.30
N ASP A 74 3.35 8.81 15.45
CA ASP A 74 4.66 9.47 15.52
C ASP A 74 5.82 8.54 15.07
N GLU A 75 5.67 7.23 15.25
CA GLU A 75 6.63 6.21 14.80
C GLU A 75 6.20 5.55 13.48
N GLY A 76 7.19 5.07 12.71
CA GLY A 76 6.93 4.40 11.44
C GLY A 76 6.22 3.06 11.64
N PHE A 77 5.21 2.79 10.82
CA PHE A 77 4.47 1.53 10.88
C PHE A 77 4.25 0.91 9.52
N MET A 78 4.02 -0.40 9.52
CA MET A 78 3.59 -1.15 8.34
C MET A 78 2.09 -1.40 8.36
N SER A 79 1.47 -1.27 7.19
CA SER A 79 0.09 -1.71 6.94
C SER A 79 0.04 -2.61 5.71
N PHE A 80 -0.81 -3.63 5.80
CA PHE A 80 -0.95 -4.66 4.80
C PHE A 80 -2.42 -4.80 4.45
N LEU A 81 -2.74 -4.81 3.16
CA LEU A 81 -4.08 -5.07 2.66
C LEU A 81 -4.00 -6.13 1.57
N ALA A 82 -4.82 -7.17 1.70
CA ALA A 82 -5.02 -8.18 0.67
C ALA A 82 -6.09 -7.73 -0.34
N PRO A 83 -6.15 -8.35 -1.53
CA PRO A 83 -7.25 -8.15 -2.47
C PRO A 83 -8.63 -8.41 -1.83
N LYS A 84 -9.62 -7.62 -2.25
CA LYS A 84 -11.03 -7.67 -1.82
C LYS A 84 -11.28 -7.24 -0.38
N GLN A 85 -10.26 -6.71 0.28
CA GLN A 85 -10.39 -6.06 1.57
C GLN A 85 -11.01 -4.66 1.40
N THR A 86 -12.00 -4.34 2.23
CA THR A 86 -12.59 -3.01 2.43
C THR A 86 -11.77 -2.11 3.37
N LEU A 87 -11.28 -0.98 2.88
CA LEU A 87 -10.61 0.05 3.64
C LEU A 87 -11.50 1.29 3.76
N ASN A 88 -11.62 1.86 4.96
CA ASN A 88 -12.16 3.19 5.14
C ASN A 88 -11.04 4.10 5.64
N VAL A 89 -10.74 5.16 4.89
CA VAL A 89 -9.75 6.15 5.28
C VAL A 89 -10.51 7.41 5.66
N ILE A 90 -10.37 7.83 6.92
CA ILE A 90 -10.83 9.14 7.37
C ILE A 90 -9.58 10.01 7.48
N VAL A 91 -9.51 11.02 6.62
CA VAL A 91 -8.43 12.01 6.68
C VAL A 91 -9.00 13.31 7.21
N GLU A 92 -8.37 13.85 8.24
CA GLU A 92 -8.62 15.20 8.71
C GLU A 92 -7.84 16.17 7.82
N GLU A 93 -8.46 17.29 7.42
CA GLU A 93 -7.80 18.30 6.59
C GLU A 93 -6.61 18.91 7.34
N GLY A 94 -5.41 18.81 6.77
CA GLY A 94 -4.18 19.38 7.32
C GLY A 94 -2.95 19.06 6.48
N ASP A 95 -1.94 19.91 6.53
CA ASP A 95 -0.62 19.66 5.93
C ASP A 95 0.12 18.59 6.75
N SER A 96 -0.15 17.32 6.45
CA SER A 96 0.64 16.23 7.01
C SER A 96 1.99 16.18 6.29
N ASN A 97 3.10 16.29 7.03
CA ASN A 97 4.45 15.96 6.53
C ASN A 97 4.64 14.42 6.43
N LYS A 98 3.67 13.76 5.80
CA LYS A 98 3.57 12.33 5.66
C LYS A 98 4.71 11.82 4.78
N SER A 99 5.28 10.69 5.14
CA SER A 99 6.38 10.09 4.40
C SER A 99 6.30 8.57 4.45
N GLY A 100 7.05 7.93 3.55
CA GLY A 100 7.15 6.48 3.45
C GLY A 100 6.83 5.99 2.05
N TRP A 101 6.54 4.69 1.94
CA TRP A 101 6.38 4.01 0.66
C TRP A 101 5.13 3.15 0.67
N ILE A 102 4.45 3.06 -0.47
CA ILE A 102 3.40 2.08 -0.68
C ILE A 102 3.73 1.24 -1.90
N LEU A 103 3.82 -0.07 -1.70
CA LEU A 103 3.98 -1.07 -2.74
C LEU A 103 2.62 -1.69 -3.06
N PHE A 104 2.22 -1.57 -4.32
CA PHE A 104 1.03 -2.22 -4.86
C PHE A 104 1.42 -3.39 -5.74
N ILE A 105 0.79 -4.55 -5.52
CA ILE A 105 1.08 -5.78 -6.28
C ILE A 105 -0.24 -6.40 -6.73
N HIS A 106 -0.48 -6.43 -8.04
CA HIS A 106 -1.62 -7.15 -8.60
C HIS A 106 -1.39 -8.67 -8.43
N PRO A 107 -2.42 -9.48 -8.11
CA PRO A 107 -2.24 -10.93 -7.92
C PRO A 107 -1.61 -11.63 -9.13
N ASP A 108 -1.87 -11.11 -10.34
CA ASP A 108 -1.28 -11.62 -11.57
C ASP A 108 0.25 -11.44 -11.64
N PHE A 109 0.82 -10.47 -10.91
CA PHE A 109 2.27 -10.28 -10.85
C PHE A 109 2.99 -11.44 -10.17
N VAL A 110 2.34 -12.10 -9.21
CA VAL A 110 2.92 -13.25 -8.50
C VAL A 110 2.37 -14.57 -9.03
N TRP A 111 1.55 -14.55 -10.08
CA TRP A 111 0.99 -15.75 -10.68
C TRP A 111 2.11 -16.68 -11.16
N ASN A 112 1.95 -17.99 -10.92
CA ASN A 112 2.92 -19.04 -11.27
C ASN A 112 4.29 -18.93 -10.58
N THR A 113 4.41 -18.19 -9.47
CA THR A 113 5.63 -18.17 -8.64
C THR A 113 5.41 -18.87 -7.30
N SER A 114 6.48 -19.13 -6.55
CA SER A 114 6.37 -19.67 -5.18
C SER A 114 5.64 -18.69 -4.25
N LEU A 115 5.76 -17.39 -4.50
CA LEU A 115 5.18 -16.33 -3.68
C LEU A 115 3.65 -16.38 -3.65
N VAL A 116 2.96 -16.81 -4.71
CA VAL A 116 1.50 -16.96 -4.70
C VAL A 116 0.99 -17.91 -3.61
N LYS A 117 1.82 -18.89 -3.23
CA LYS A 117 1.50 -19.89 -2.21
C LYS A 117 1.83 -19.40 -0.82
N SER A 118 2.94 -18.69 -0.65
CA SER A 118 3.38 -18.20 0.66
C SER A 118 2.66 -16.92 1.08
N ILE A 119 2.33 -16.02 0.15
CA ILE A 119 1.79 -14.69 0.46
C ILE A 119 0.48 -14.77 1.26
N LYS A 120 -0.33 -15.81 1.04
CA LYS A 120 -1.60 -16.05 1.73
C LYS A 120 -1.45 -16.67 3.12
N ASN A 121 -0.27 -17.20 3.44
CA ASN A 121 0.01 -17.82 4.74
C ASN A 121 0.58 -16.81 5.74
N TYR A 122 0.74 -15.55 5.34
CA TYR A 122 1.19 -14.50 6.23
C TYR A 122 -0.02 -13.86 6.91
N ASP A 123 -0.09 -14.04 8.22
CA ASP A 123 -1.23 -13.58 9.01
C ASP A 123 -1.39 -12.05 9.03
N PHE A 124 -0.34 -11.29 8.67
CA PHE A 124 -0.41 -9.82 8.57
C PHE A 124 -1.36 -9.31 7.48
N PHE A 125 -1.78 -10.16 6.54
CA PHE A 125 -2.82 -9.81 5.56
C PHE A 125 -4.25 -10.05 6.08
N ASP A 126 -4.43 -10.71 7.21
CA ASP A 126 -5.75 -10.92 7.80
C ASP A 126 -6.15 -9.71 8.65
N TYR A 127 -7.39 -9.22 8.44
CA TYR A 127 -7.98 -8.12 9.20
C TYR A 127 -7.94 -8.28 10.72
N ALA A 128 -7.89 -9.51 11.20
CA ALA A 128 -7.84 -9.83 12.62
C ALA A 128 -6.52 -9.40 13.25
N ILE A 129 -5.43 -9.30 12.48
CA ILE A 129 -4.17 -8.70 12.89
C ILE A 129 -4.20 -7.21 12.52
N SER A 130 -5.17 -6.51 13.11
CA SER A 130 -5.21 -5.05 13.09
C SER A 130 -4.31 -4.54 14.21
N GLU A 131 -3.00 -4.61 14.02
CA GLU A 131 -2.06 -3.75 14.71
C GLU A 131 -1.05 -3.31 13.67
N ALA A 132 -1.05 -2.01 13.34
CA ALA A 132 0.02 -1.38 12.60
C ALA A 132 1.35 -1.90 13.16
N LEU A 133 2.12 -2.66 12.38
CA LEU A 133 3.37 -3.22 12.89
C LEU A 133 4.34 -2.05 13.04
N PHE A 134 4.54 -1.61 14.28
CA PHE A 134 5.50 -0.56 14.59
C PHE A 134 6.90 -1.06 14.26
N LEU A 135 7.66 -0.19 13.62
CA LEU A 135 9.01 -0.50 13.17
C LEU A 135 10.01 0.13 14.11
N SER A 136 11.01 -0.65 14.53
CA SER A 136 12.25 -0.06 15.03
C SER A 136 12.94 0.72 13.91
N ALA A 137 13.78 1.70 14.29
CA ALA A 137 14.57 2.46 13.32
C ALA A 137 15.43 1.58 12.40
N LYS A 138 15.90 0.44 12.91
CA LYS A 138 16.67 -0.53 12.13
C LYS A 138 15.81 -1.23 11.07
N GLU A 139 14.61 -1.68 11.44
CA GLU A 139 13.70 -2.34 10.50
C GLU A 139 13.24 -1.38 9.41
N GLU A 140 12.98 -0.12 9.78
CA GLU A 140 12.66 0.92 8.82
C GLU A 140 13.77 1.11 7.77
N GLN A 141 15.03 1.19 8.18
CA GLN A 141 16.15 1.32 7.24
C GLN A 141 16.27 0.12 6.28
N ILE A 142 16.05 -1.09 6.81
CA ILE A 142 16.04 -2.31 6.00
C ILE A 142 14.91 -2.25 4.97
N LEU A 143 13.70 -1.90 5.38
CA LEU A 143 12.54 -1.79 4.51
C LEU A 143 12.71 -0.69 3.46
N GLN A 144 13.26 0.47 3.83
CA GLN A 144 13.59 1.53 2.87
C GLN A 144 14.54 1.05 1.78
N THR A 145 15.55 0.26 2.14
CA THR A 145 16.51 -0.30 1.18
C THR A 145 15.83 -1.31 0.26
N ILE A 146 14.96 -2.18 0.80
CA ILE A 146 14.18 -3.14 0.00
C ILE A 146 13.28 -2.41 -0.99
N PHE A 147 12.52 -1.40 -0.53
CA PHE A 147 11.66 -0.61 -1.41
C PHE A 147 12.47 0.13 -2.48
N PHE A 148 13.63 0.68 -2.13
CA PHE A 148 14.51 1.33 -3.12
C PHE A 148 14.97 0.33 -4.20
N ASN A 149 15.40 -0.87 -3.81
CA ASN A 149 15.81 -1.89 -4.78
C ASN A 149 14.65 -2.29 -5.69
N ILE A 150 13.45 -2.50 -5.13
CA ILE A 150 12.24 -2.78 -5.93
C ILE A 150 11.95 -1.62 -6.91
N LYS A 151 12.11 -0.37 -6.49
CA LYS A 151 11.91 0.82 -7.33
C LYS A 151 12.83 0.80 -8.54
N GLU A 152 14.11 0.53 -8.32
CA GLU A 152 15.13 0.48 -9.37
C GLU A 152 14.84 -0.66 -10.36
N GLU A 153 14.48 -1.85 -9.88
CA GLU A 153 14.13 -2.99 -10.73
C GLU A 153 12.85 -2.75 -11.54
N ILE A 154 11.83 -2.11 -10.97
CA ILE A 154 10.62 -1.68 -11.70
C ILE A 154 10.96 -0.62 -12.77
N ALA A 155 11.96 0.21 -12.51
CA ALA A 155 12.40 1.28 -13.41
C ALA A 155 13.36 0.82 -14.51
N ALA A 156 14.00 -0.34 -14.33
CA ALA A 156 14.90 -0.93 -15.30
C ALA A 156 14.15 -1.36 -16.57
N ASN A 157 14.90 -1.69 -17.64
CA ASN A 157 14.31 -2.27 -18.84
C ASN A 157 13.67 -3.61 -18.48
N ILE A 158 12.34 -3.66 -18.47
CA ILE A 158 11.57 -4.86 -18.17
C ILE A 158 11.91 -5.91 -19.23
N ASP A 159 12.65 -6.92 -18.81
CA ASP A 159 12.97 -8.12 -19.57
C ASP A 159 12.31 -9.34 -18.92
N ASP A 160 12.52 -10.51 -19.50
CA ASP A 160 11.92 -11.77 -19.03
C ASP A 160 12.39 -12.18 -17.62
N TYR A 161 13.40 -11.51 -17.04
CA TYR A 161 13.96 -11.81 -15.73
C TYR A 161 13.54 -10.81 -14.65
N SER A 162 13.16 -9.58 -15.01
CA SER A 162 12.82 -8.51 -14.05
C SER A 162 11.75 -8.94 -13.06
N GLN A 163 10.72 -9.69 -13.50
CA GLN A 163 9.68 -10.21 -12.60
C GLN A 163 10.25 -11.15 -11.54
N ASN A 164 11.16 -12.05 -11.91
CA ASN A 164 11.76 -13.00 -10.98
C ASN A 164 12.72 -12.32 -10.00
N ILE A 165 13.45 -11.29 -10.45
CA ILE A 165 14.34 -10.49 -9.60
C ILE A 165 13.55 -9.71 -8.55
N ILE A 166 12.42 -9.11 -8.93
CA ILE A 166 11.56 -8.37 -7.99
C ILE A 166 10.92 -9.33 -6.96
N ILE A 167 10.67 -10.58 -7.33
CA ILE A 167 10.05 -11.59 -6.46
C ILE A 167 11.07 -12.26 -5.51
N SER A 168 12.35 -12.29 -5.85
CA SER A 168 13.42 -12.96 -5.08
C SER A 168 13.89 -12.15 -3.87
#